data_AF-A0A7X6HNL7-F1
#
_entry.id   AF-A0A7X6HNL7-F1
#
_cell.length_a   1.000
_cell.length_b   1.000
_cell.length_c   1.000
_cell.angle_alpha   90.00
_cell.angle_beta   90.00
_cell.angle_gamma   90.00
#
_symmetry.space_group_name_H-M   'P 1'
#
loop_
_entity.id
_entity.type
_entity.pdbx_description
1 polymer ?
#
loop_
_entity_poly.entity_id
_entity_poly.type
_entity_poly.pdbx_seq_one_letter_code
_entity_poly.pdbx_strand_id
1 'polypeptide(L)'
;MIQALLEQPQKLTQFPFTLKPQQQQALDKLRTFLTTTESFFLLCGYAGTGKSTIVFQIIKELLSQSKRIALTAPTNKAVGILRKMAADRGIFGVDFMTIHQLLGLGLVRKEQEKALSQTSSSSLHLYDIIFLDECSMVGSELWKWIER
;
A
#
# COMPACT_ATOMS: atom_id res chain seq x y z
N MET A 1 8.33 38.41 20.14
CA MET A 1 8.95 37.07 20.27
C MET A 1 7.93 36.20 20.98
N ILE A 2 7.07 35.46 20.31
CA ILE A 2 7.35 34.09 19.88
C ILE A 2 6.49 33.84 18.63
N GLN A 3 7.08 34.03 17.46
CA GLN A 3 6.51 33.63 16.17
C GLN A 3 7.51 32.67 15.55
N ALA A 4 7.59 31.46 16.10
CA ALA A 4 8.49 30.42 15.61
C ALA A 4 8.13 29.02 16.14
N LEU A 5 6.84 28.63 16.17
CA LEU A 5 6.45 27.23 16.46
C LEU A 5 5.21 26.80 15.66
N LEU A 6 5.11 27.26 14.40
CA LEU A 6 4.44 26.44 13.39
C LEU A 6 5.50 25.46 12.91
N GLU A 7 5.59 24.31 13.57
CA GLU A 7 6.43 23.20 13.12
C GLU A 7 6.01 22.84 11.70
N GLN A 8 6.83 23.24 10.72
CA GLN A 8 6.67 22.75 9.37
C GLN A 8 6.88 21.23 9.43
N PRO A 9 6.00 20.41 8.82
CA PRO A 9 6.21 18.97 8.77
C PRO A 9 7.60 18.74 8.19
N GLN A 10 8.45 18.06 8.96
CA GLN A 10 9.83 17.76 8.59
C GLN A 10 9.82 17.18 7.17
N LYS A 11 10.41 17.94 6.24
CA LYS A 11 10.64 17.53 4.87
C LYS A 11 11.57 16.31 4.87
N LEU A 12 11.01 15.10 4.96
CA LEU A 12 11.67 13.85 4.59
C LEU A 12 11.82 13.79 3.05
N THR A 13 12.36 14.83 2.42
CA THR A 13 12.29 15.03 0.97
C THR A 13 13.62 14.83 0.25
N GLN A 14 14.53 14.03 0.78
CA GLN A 14 15.73 13.66 0.03
C GLN A 14 15.68 12.18 -0.31
N PHE A 15 15.33 11.91 -1.57
CA PHE A 15 15.61 10.62 -2.17
C PHE A 15 17.14 10.42 -2.17
N PRO A 16 17.64 9.22 -1.85
CA PRO A 16 19.07 8.93 -1.97
C PRO A 16 19.56 8.92 -3.44
N PHE A 17 18.67 9.22 -4.39
CA PHE A 17 18.94 9.30 -5.83
C PHE A 17 17.95 10.22 -6.52
N THR A 18 18.34 10.75 -7.67
CA THR A 18 17.46 11.57 -8.51
C THR A 18 16.36 10.71 -9.15
N LEU A 19 15.10 11.06 -8.91
CA LEU A 19 13.98 10.43 -9.59
C LEU A 19 13.99 10.79 -11.08
N LYS A 20 13.67 9.80 -11.93
CA LYS A 20 13.38 10.05 -13.35
C LYS A 20 12.11 10.90 -13.47
N PRO A 21 11.94 11.71 -14.54
CA PRO A 21 10.75 12.54 -14.72
C PRO A 21 9.42 11.80 -14.56
N GLN A 22 9.32 10.57 -15.06
CA GLN A 22 8.11 9.75 -14.92
C GLN A 22 7.86 9.29 -13.48
N GLN A 23 8.93 9.02 -12.72
CA GLN A 23 8.81 8.64 -11.30
C GLN A 23 8.38 9.84 -10.46
N GLN A 24 8.91 11.02 -10.76
CA GLN A 24 8.50 12.27 -10.12
C GLN A 24 7.01 12.55 -10.41
N GLN A 25 6.59 12.45 -11.68
CA GLN A 25 5.18 12.65 -12.04
C GLN A 25 4.25 11.66 -11.35
N ALA A 26 4.66 10.39 -11.22
CA ALA A 26 3.88 9.38 -10.50
C ALA A 26 3.80 9.67 -8.99
N LEU A 27 4.90 10.12 -8.39
CA LEU A 27 4.94 10.55 -7.00
C LEU A 27 3.99 11.75 -6.75
N ASP A 28 4.03 12.74 -7.64
CA ASP A 28 3.19 13.94 -7.52
C ASP A 28 1.70 13.58 -7.63
N LYS A 29 1.33 12.72 -8.57
CA LYS A 29 -0.05 12.19 -8.69
C LYS A 29 -0.48 11.43 -7.44
N LEU A 30 0.40 10.60 -6.88
CA LEU A 30 0.13 9.86 -5.65
C LEU A 30 -0.06 10.81 -4.45
N ARG A 31 0.77 11.85 -4.33
CA ARG A 31 0.59 12.88 -3.29
C ARG A 31 -0.73 13.62 -3.42
N THR A 32 -1.12 14.00 -4.64
CA THR A 32 -2.44 14.61 -4.88
C THR A 32 -3.56 13.67 -4.46
N PHE A 33 -3.51 12.39 -4.87
CA PHE A 33 -4.49 11.38 -4.48
C PHE A 33 -4.64 11.25 -2.95
N LEU A 34 -3.53 11.26 -2.22
CA LEU A 34 -3.54 11.18 -0.75
C LEU A 34 -4.23 12.37 -0.06
N THR A 35 -4.57 13.43 -0.81
CA THR A 35 -5.32 14.59 -0.31
C THR A 35 -6.78 14.63 -0.79
N THR A 36 -7.20 13.70 -1.64
CA THR A 36 -8.59 13.64 -2.14
C THR A 36 -9.44 12.64 -1.35
N THR A 37 -10.73 12.57 -1.67
CA THR A 37 -11.67 11.57 -1.16
C THR A 37 -11.73 10.31 -2.03
N GLU A 38 -10.88 10.22 -3.06
CA GLU A 38 -10.82 9.05 -3.94
C GLU A 38 -10.32 7.83 -3.15
N SER A 39 -10.93 6.67 -3.38
CA SER A 39 -10.57 5.45 -2.64
C SER A 39 -9.47 4.62 -3.31
N PHE A 40 -9.28 4.79 -4.62
CA PHE A 40 -8.38 3.96 -5.41
C PHE A 40 -7.38 4.78 -6.23
N PHE A 41 -6.12 4.35 -6.21
CA PHE A 41 -5.07 4.88 -7.06
C PHE A 41 -4.26 3.74 -7.65
N LEU A 42 -4.05 3.78 -8.97
CA LEU A 42 -3.29 2.75 -9.68
C LEU A 42 -1.91 3.29 -10.11
N LEU A 43 -0.85 2.68 -9.55
CA LEU A 43 0.53 2.95 -9.96
C LEU A 43 1.00 1.90 -10.98
N CYS A 44 0.87 2.21 -12.27
CA CYS A 44 1.36 1.34 -13.35
C CYS A 44 2.79 1.67 -13.81
N GLY A 45 3.51 0.65 -14.25
CA GLY A 45 4.82 0.78 -14.87
C GLY A 45 5.46 -0.58 -15.12
N TYR A 46 6.38 -0.66 -16.08
CA TYR A 46 7.09 -1.90 -16.43
C TYR A 46 7.90 -2.47 -15.26
N ALA A 47 8.31 -3.73 -15.37
CA ALA A 47 9.25 -4.33 -14.43
C ALA A 47 10.55 -3.50 -14.41
N GLY A 48 11.15 -3.33 -13.23
CA GLY A 48 12.39 -2.57 -13.07
C GLY A 48 12.27 -1.03 -13.16
N THR A 49 11.07 -0.45 -13.31
CA THR A 49 10.89 1.02 -13.37
C THR A 49 10.92 1.72 -12.01
N GLY A 50 11.14 0.98 -10.92
CA GLY A 50 11.25 1.54 -9.58
C GLY A 50 9.92 1.89 -8.90
N LYS A 51 8.80 1.24 -9.25
CA LYS A 51 7.50 1.45 -8.57
C LYS A 51 7.60 1.29 -7.05
N SER A 52 8.23 0.21 -6.59
CA SER A 52 8.41 -0.07 -5.16
C SER A 52 9.22 1.03 -4.47
N THR A 53 10.16 1.68 -5.17
CA THR A 53 10.86 2.86 -4.62
C THR A 53 9.87 3.97 -4.27
N ILE A 54 9.00 4.34 -5.22
CA ILE A 54 8.02 5.42 -5.03
C ILE A 54 7.11 5.08 -3.86
N VAL A 55 6.62 3.84 -3.81
CA VAL A 55 5.77 3.33 -2.73
C VAL A 55 6.47 3.44 -1.38
N PHE A 56 7.69 2.91 -1.24
CA PHE A 56 8.41 2.93 0.03
C PHE A 56 8.80 4.34 0.49
N GLN A 57 9.03 5.28 -0.43
CA GLN A 57 9.23 6.68 -0.06
C GLN A 57 7.95 7.26 0.56
N ILE A 58 6.82 7.09 -0.11
CA ILE A 58 5.54 7.60 0.39
C ILE A 58 5.17 6.96 1.72
N ILE A 59 5.48 5.67 1.92
CA ILE A 59 5.28 5.01 3.21
C ILE A 59 6.05 5.71 4.33
N LYS A 60 7.30 6.13 4.10
CA LYS A 60 8.07 6.89 5.11
C LYS A 60 7.40 8.23 5.45
N GLU A 61 6.90 8.94 4.43
CA GLU A 61 6.17 10.20 4.60
C GLU A 61 4.84 10.00 5.36
N LEU A 62 4.11 8.92 5.10
CA LEU A 62 2.85 8.61 5.78
C LEU A 62 3.08 8.14 7.22
N LEU A 63 4.13 7.37 7.48
CA LEU A 63 4.49 6.95 8.84
C LEU A 63 4.89 8.13 9.73
N SER A 64 5.60 9.14 9.19
CA SER A 64 5.91 10.36 9.96
C SER A 64 4.66 11.19 10.28
N GLN A 65 3.57 10.98 9.55
CA GLN A 65 2.24 11.55 9.80
C GLN A 65 1.36 10.63 10.67
N SER A 66 1.95 9.60 11.31
CA SER A 66 1.25 8.63 12.16
C SER A 66 0.11 7.88 11.47
N LYS A 67 0.20 7.68 10.14
CA LYS A 67 -0.78 6.88 9.40
C LYS A 67 -0.57 5.39 9.66
N ARG A 68 -1.67 4.66 9.85
CA ARG A 68 -1.70 3.20 9.94
C ARG A 68 -1.70 2.62 8.54
N ILE A 69 -0.70 1.80 8.23
CA ILE A 69 -0.45 1.33 6.86
C ILE A 69 -0.35 -0.19 6.81
N ALA A 70 -1.04 -0.79 5.83
CA ALA A 70 -0.86 -2.19 5.47
C ALA A 70 -0.22 -2.31 4.07
N LEU A 71 0.83 -3.12 3.98
CA LEU A 71 1.43 -3.59 2.73
C LEU A 71 0.89 -4.99 2.43
N THR A 72 0.11 -5.08 1.36
CA THR A 72 -0.55 -6.31 0.95
C THR A 72 -0.14 -6.79 -0.43
N ALA A 73 -0.28 -8.09 -0.63
CA ALA A 73 -0.16 -8.72 -1.94
C ALA A 73 -1.10 -9.93 -2.05
N PRO A 74 -1.38 -10.44 -3.26
CA PRO A 74 -2.23 -11.61 -3.46
C PRO A 74 -1.68 -12.92 -2.85
N THR A 75 -0.36 -13.05 -2.70
CA THR A 75 0.29 -14.28 -2.22
C THR A 75 1.22 -14.06 -1.03
N ASN A 76 1.34 -15.07 -0.16
CA ASN A 76 2.29 -15.05 0.97
C ASN A 76 3.74 -14.85 0.53
N LYS A 77 4.13 -15.36 -0.65
CA LYS A 77 5.46 -15.17 -1.21
C LYS A 77 5.73 -13.70 -1.53
N ALA A 78 4.79 -13.02 -2.17
CA ALA A 78 4.90 -11.59 -2.48
C ALA A 78 4.91 -10.74 -1.20
N VAL A 79 4.08 -11.08 -0.21
CA VAL A 79 4.13 -10.45 1.14
C VAL A 79 5.51 -10.62 1.78
N GLY A 80 6.13 -11.79 1.69
CA GLY A 80 7.49 -12.04 2.19
C GLY A 80 8.54 -11.14 1.52
N ILE A 81 8.41 -10.89 0.21
CA ILE A 81 9.28 -9.98 -0.55
C ILE A 81 9.08 -8.54 -0.06
N LEU A 82 7.84 -8.07 0.09
CA LEU A 82 7.53 -6.74 0.61
C LEU A 82 8.13 -6.52 2.01
N ARG A 83 7.99 -7.51 2.89
CA ARG A 83 8.56 -7.47 4.24
C ARG A 83 10.08 -7.33 4.22
N LYS A 84 10.76 -8.12 3.39
CA LYS A 84 12.22 -8.01 3.21
C LYS A 84 12.61 -6.64 2.68
N MET A 85 11.92 -6.15 1.65
CA MET A 85 12.19 -4.83 1.06
C MET A 85 12.01 -3.68 2.05
N ALA A 86 11.02 -3.76 2.94
CA ALA A 86 10.81 -2.77 4.00
C ALA A 86 11.94 -2.82 5.03
N ALA A 87 12.31 -4.02 5.49
CA ALA A 87 13.41 -4.23 6.43
C ALA A 87 14.75 -3.70 5.88
N ASP A 88 15.07 -4.02 4.62
CA ASP A 88 16.27 -3.54 3.91
C ASP A 88 16.32 -1.99 3.82
N ARG A 89 15.18 -1.31 3.95
CA ARG A 89 15.04 0.16 3.90
C ARG A 89 14.87 0.82 5.27
N GLY A 90 14.95 0.04 6.35
CA GLY A 90 14.74 0.50 7.73
C GLY A 90 13.32 0.98 7.99
N ILE A 91 12.32 0.42 7.29
CA ILE A 91 10.91 0.79 7.46
C ILE A 91 10.27 -0.19 8.45
N PHE A 92 9.76 0.38 9.54
CA PHE A 92 9.04 -0.32 10.62
C PHE A 92 7.68 0.34 10.85
N GLY A 93 6.78 -0.31 11.59
CA GLY A 93 5.44 0.25 11.88
C GLY A 93 4.42 0.08 10.74
N VAL A 94 4.67 -0.88 9.85
CA VAL A 94 3.77 -1.29 8.76
C VAL A 94 3.38 -2.75 8.95
N ASP A 95 2.10 -3.05 8.71
CA ASP A 95 1.62 -4.42 8.71
C ASP A 95 1.77 -5.07 7.34
N PHE A 96 1.94 -6.39 7.33
CA PHE A 96 2.17 -7.18 6.12
C PHE A 96 1.29 -8.42 6.14
N MET A 97 0.38 -8.51 5.19
CA MET A 97 -0.53 -9.64 5.05
C MET A 97 -1.03 -9.77 3.62
N THR A 98 -1.62 -10.90 3.26
CA THR A 98 -2.27 -11.00 1.96
C THR A 98 -3.55 -10.15 1.92
N ILE A 99 -3.96 -9.71 0.74
CA ILE A 99 -5.26 -9.03 0.56
C ILE A 99 -6.44 -9.92 0.99
N HIS A 100 -6.29 -11.23 0.82
CA HIS A 100 -7.26 -12.22 1.31
C HIS A 100 -7.39 -12.19 2.83
N GLN A 101 -6.27 -12.18 3.57
CA GLN A 101 -6.28 -12.06 5.03
C GLN A 101 -6.85 -10.72 5.49
N LEU A 102 -6.47 -9.62 4.83
CA LEU A 102 -6.98 -8.28 5.16
C LEU A 102 -8.50 -8.22 5.07
N LEU A 103 -9.07 -8.81 4.00
CA LEU A 103 -10.51 -8.86 3.74
C LEU A 103 -11.23 -9.96 4.55
N GLY A 104 -10.49 -10.79 5.31
CA GLY A 104 -11.05 -11.91 6.06
C GLY A 104 -11.59 -13.05 5.18
N LEU A 105 -11.01 -13.24 4.00
CA LEU A 105 -11.44 -14.21 2.99
C LEU A 105 -10.77 -15.56 3.17
N GLY A 106 -11.55 -16.61 3.00
CA GLY A 106 -11.12 -18.01 3.00
C GLY A 106 -11.80 -18.82 1.91
N LEU A 107 -11.21 -19.97 1.56
CA LEU A 107 -11.85 -20.93 0.67
C LEU A 107 -12.87 -21.76 1.45
N VAL A 108 -14.12 -21.69 1.04
CA VAL A 108 -15.20 -22.51 1.56
C VAL A 108 -15.65 -23.51 0.50
N ARG A 109 -16.09 -24.70 0.92
CA ARG A 109 -16.75 -25.65 0.03
C ARG A 109 -18.22 -25.27 -0.07
N LYS A 110 -18.67 -24.88 -1.26
CA LYS A 110 -20.10 -24.81 -1.58
C LYS A 110 -20.40 -25.99 -2.50
N GLU A 111 -21.17 -26.94 -1.99
CA GLU A 111 -21.50 -28.18 -2.68
C GLU A 111 -20.24 -28.94 -3.15
N GLN A 112 -19.94 -28.91 -4.46
CA GLN A 112 -18.78 -29.55 -5.09
C GLN A 112 -17.66 -28.59 -5.52
N GLU A 113 -17.85 -27.26 -5.36
CA GLU A 113 -16.88 -26.26 -5.78
C GLU A 113 -16.24 -25.54 -4.59
N LYS A 114 -14.98 -25.13 -4.77
CA LYS A 114 -14.29 -24.23 -3.84
C LYS A 114 -14.58 -22.79 -4.25
N ALA A 115 -15.26 -22.05 -3.38
CA ALA A 115 -15.54 -20.64 -3.59
C ALA A 115 -14.82 -19.78 -2.55
N LEU A 116 -14.48 -18.55 -2.91
CA LEU A 116 -13.96 -17.57 -1.97
C LEU A 116 -15.14 -16.96 -1.19
N SER A 117 -15.04 -16.93 0.13
CA SER A 117 -16.06 -16.33 0.99
C SER A 117 -15.43 -15.66 2.20
N GLN A 118 -16.15 -14.73 2.81
CA GLN A 118 -15.70 -14.07 4.03
C GLN A 118 -15.88 -15.02 5.21
N THR A 119 -14.76 -15.49 5.76
CA THR A 119 -14.72 -16.42 6.91
C THR A 119 -14.40 -15.71 8.22
N SER A 120 -14.02 -14.43 8.16
CA SER A 120 -13.73 -13.58 9.31
C SER A 120 -14.00 -12.11 8.98
N SER A 121 -14.10 -11.24 9.99
CA SER A 121 -14.30 -9.81 9.79
C SER A 121 -13.16 -9.18 9.00
N SER A 122 -13.49 -8.30 8.06
CA SER A 122 -12.51 -7.46 7.37
C SER A 122 -11.80 -6.53 8.37
N SER A 123 -10.50 -6.37 8.16
CA SER A 123 -9.63 -5.48 8.94
C SER A 123 -9.30 -4.17 8.20
N LEU A 124 -9.97 -3.89 7.08
CA LEU A 124 -9.76 -2.66 6.27
C LEU A 124 -9.82 -1.38 7.13
N HIS A 125 -10.81 -1.29 8.02
CA HIS A 125 -11.06 -0.12 8.87
C HIS A 125 -9.93 0.19 9.88
N LEU A 126 -8.99 -0.73 10.08
CA LEU A 126 -7.84 -0.53 10.96
C LEU A 126 -6.73 0.30 10.31
N TYR A 127 -6.79 0.51 8.98
CA TYR A 127 -5.73 1.15 8.22
C TYR A 127 -6.24 2.43 7.55
N ASP A 128 -5.38 3.45 7.54
CA ASP A 128 -5.67 4.69 6.84
C ASP A 128 -5.30 4.58 5.36
N ILE A 129 -4.25 3.82 5.04
CA ILE A 129 -3.78 3.57 3.67
C ILE A 129 -3.37 2.10 3.51
N ILE A 130 -3.82 1.48 2.43
CA ILE A 130 -3.48 0.10 2.06
C ILE A 130 -2.77 0.10 0.72
N PHE A 131 -1.60 -0.51 0.66
CA PHE A 131 -0.88 -0.76 -0.57
C PHE A 131 -1.14 -2.20 -1.02
N LEU A 132 -1.52 -2.39 -2.29
CA LEU A 132 -1.71 -3.70 -2.90
C LEU A 132 -0.71 -3.89 -4.03
N ASP A 133 0.37 -4.62 -3.77
CA ASP A 133 1.35 -5.00 -4.79
C ASP A 133 0.86 -6.19 -5.63
N GLU A 134 1.42 -6.37 -6.82
CA GLU A 134 1.01 -7.41 -7.79
C GLU A 134 -0.50 -7.36 -8.09
N CYS A 135 -1.06 -6.15 -8.21
CA CYS A 135 -2.49 -5.94 -8.48
C CYS A 135 -2.95 -6.57 -9.81
N SER A 136 -2.04 -6.91 -10.71
CA SER A 136 -2.32 -7.67 -11.93
C SER A 136 -2.87 -9.08 -11.67
N MET A 137 -2.65 -9.64 -10.48
CA MET A 137 -3.23 -10.94 -10.09
C MET A 137 -4.63 -10.80 -9.46
N VAL A 138 -5.14 -9.57 -9.30
CA VAL A 138 -6.48 -9.33 -8.77
C VAL A 138 -7.49 -9.58 -9.90
N GLY A 139 -8.11 -10.75 -9.87
CA GLY A 139 -9.23 -11.08 -10.75
C GLY A 139 -10.53 -10.40 -10.33
N SER A 140 -11.55 -10.48 -11.21
CA SER A 140 -12.87 -9.89 -11.00
C SER A 140 -13.54 -10.33 -9.69
N GLU A 141 -13.42 -11.61 -9.32
CA GLU A 141 -14.02 -12.13 -8.08
C GLU A 141 -13.42 -11.50 -6.82
N LEU A 142 -12.09 -11.29 -6.78
CA LEU A 142 -11.44 -10.64 -5.66
C LEU A 142 -11.72 -9.12 -5.67
N TRP A 143 -11.77 -8.50 -6.84
CA TRP A 143 -12.08 -7.08 -6.98
C TRP A 143 -13.43 -6.70 -6.37
N LYS A 144 -14.46 -7.55 -6.55
CA LYS A 144 -15.78 -7.37 -5.91
C LYS A 144 -15.76 -7.27 -4.39
N TRP A 145 -14.71 -7.78 -3.73
CA TRP A 145 -14.51 -7.64 -2.29
C TRP A 145 -13.70 -6.41 -1.91
N ILE A 146 -12.86 -5.92 -2.84
CA ILE A 146 -12.01 -4.74 -2.65
C ILE A 146 -12.81 -3.45 -2.86
N GLU A 147 -13.71 -3.42 -3.86
CA GLU A 147 -14.48 -2.22 -4.23
C GLU A 147 -15.73 -1.97 -3.38
N ARG A 148 -16.01 -2.86 -2.41
CA ARG A 148 -17.15 -2.75 -1.48
C ARG A 148 -16.86 -1.77 -0.35
#